data_AF-A0A453IB65-F1
#
_entry.id   AF-A0A453IB65-F1
#
_cell.length_a   1.000
_cell.length_b   1.000
_cell.length_c   1.000
_cell.angle_alpha   90.00
_cell.angle_beta   90.00
_cell.angle_gamma   90.00
#
_symmetry.space_group_name_H-M   'P 1'
#
loop_
_entity.id
_entity.type
_entity.pdbx_description
1 polymer ?
#
loop_
_entity_poly.entity_id
_entity_poly.type
_entity_poly.pdbx_seq_one_letter_code
_entity_poly.pdbx_strand_id
1 'polypeptide(L)'
;QADPRFVWNRNLLEELIETKLDEFITPLIQGSFQTEQFTLKDRLVRITLFSRRCNRRLGTRMWRRGANLEGATANFVETEQLVEYEGLTSSFIQVRGSIPLLWEQIVDLSYKPRPSIIE
;
A
#
# COMPACT_ATOMS: atom_id res chain seq x y z
N GLN A 1 -0.95 15.02 8.50
CA GLN A 1 -0.32 15.00 7.17
C GLN A 1 -0.45 13.61 6.59
N ALA A 2 -0.72 13.49 5.28
CA ALA A 2 -0.78 12.19 4.61
C ALA A 2 0.64 11.64 4.36
N ASP A 3 0.81 10.34 4.50
CA ASP A 3 2.08 9.69 4.18
C ASP A 3 2.33 9.70 2.66
N PRO A 4 3.40 10.36 2.16
CA PRO A 4 3.74 10.42 0.74
C PRO A 4 3.76 9.07 0.03
N ARG A 5 4.08 7.99 0.76
CA ARG A 5 4.18 6.62 0.23
C ARG A 5 2.83 6.09 -0.28
N PHE A 6 1.72 6.63 0.20
CA PHE A 6 0.37 6.13 -0.09
C PHE A 6 -0.52 7.14 -0.80
N VAL A 7 0.00 8.33 -1.13
CA VAL A 7 -0.72 9.32 -1.96
C VAL A 7 -0.64 8.90 -3.43
N TRP A 8 -1.66 8.20 -3.91
CA TRP A 8 -1.70 7.65 -5.25
C TRP A 8 -1.80 8.74 -6.33
N ASN A 9 -2.60 9.78 -6.08
CA ASN A 9 -2.79 10.92 -6.97
C ASN A 9 -1.77 12.05 -6.78
N ARG A 10 -0.60 11.78 -6.17
CA ARG A 10 0.39 12.81 -5.84
C ARG A 10 0.78 13.68 -7.05
N ASN A 11 1.01 13.05 -8.20
CA ASN A 11 1.39 13.77 -9.43
C ASN A 11 0.28 14.70 -9.94
N LEU A 12 -0.99 14.36 -9.68
CA LEU A 12 -2.13 15.23 -10.05
C LEU A 12 -2.30 16.40 -9.08
N LEU A 13 -1.78 16.26 -7.85
CA LEU A 13 -1.87 17.27 -6.81
C LEU A 13 -0.67 18.24 -6.84
N GLU A 14 0.33 18.01 -7.68
CA GLU A 14 1.59 18.76 -7.68
C GLU A 14 1.38 20.27 -7.87
N GLU A 15 0.59 20.67 -8.87
CA GLU A 15 0.27 22.08 -9.12
C GLU A 15 -0.52 22.71 -7.97
N LEU A 16 -1.45 21.97 -7.36
CA LEU A 16 -2.22 22.44 -6.20
C LEU A 16 -1.34 22.64 -4.96
N ILE A 17 -0.34 21.75 -4.77
CA ILE A 17 0.65 21.84 -3.70
C ILE A 17 1.55 23.07 -3.92
N GLU A 18 2.03 23.28 -5.14
CA GLU A 18 2.89 24.41 -5.48
C GLU A 18 2.17 25.77 -5.33
N THR A 19 0.90 25.81 -5.71
CA THR A 19 0.04 27.00 -5.58
C THR A 19 -0.53 27.19 -4.17
N LYS A 20 -0.24 26.27 -3.23
CA LYS A 20 -0.71 26.30 -1.83
C LYS A 20 -2.24 26.33 -1.70
N LEU A 21 -2.92 25.63 -2.58
CA LEU A 21 -4.38 25.48 -2.57
C LEU A 21 -4.79 24.31 -1.67
N ASP A 22 -4.37 24.35 -0.39
CA ASP A 22 -4.48 23.23 0.56
C ASP A 22 -5.91 22.69 0.71
N GLU A 23 -6.92 23.56 0.64
CA GLU A 23 -8.34 23.19 0.72
C GLU A 23 -8.82 22.27 -0.42
N PHE A 24 -8.14 22.31 -1.57
CA PHE A 24 -8.46 21.50 -2.74
C PHE A 24 -7.64 20.20 -2.79
N ILE A 25 -6.65 20.04 -1.91
CA ILE A 25 -5.76 18.87 -1.91
C ILE A 25 -6.44 17.72 -1.17
N THR A 26 -6.93 16.73 -1.92
CA THR A 26 -7.47 15.48 -1.38
C THR A 26 -6.58 14.29 -1.73
N PRO A 27 -5.76 13.78 -0.78
CA PRO A 27 -4.96 12.58 -0.98
C PRO A 27 -5.83 11.33 -1.16
N LEU A 28 -5.57 10.57 -2.22
CA LEU A 28 -6.26 9.31 -2.49
C LEU A 28 -5.32 8.13 -2.23
N ILE A 29 -5.86 7.07 -1.64
CA ILE A 29 -5.16 5.78 -1.49
C ILE A 29 -5.55 4.83 -2.62
N GLN A 30 -4.59 4.02 -3.07
CA GLN A 30 -4.89 2.87 -3.91
C GLN A 30 -4.92 1.60 -3.04
N GLY A 31 -6.04 0.88 -3.04
CA GLY A 31 -6.16 -0.39 -2.33
C GLY A 31 -7.62 -0.77 -2.08
N SER A 32 -7.93 -1.20 -0.87
CA SER A 32 -9.27 -1.62 -0.47
C SER A 32 -9.66 -1.03 0.88
N PHE A 33 -10.97 -0.91 1.10
CA PHE A 33 -11.55 -0.48 2.36
C PHE A 33 -12.86 -1.23 2.55
N GLN A 34 -13.02 -1.89 3.69
CA GLN A 34 -14.24 -2.58 4.06
C GLN A 34 -14.45 -2.45 5.57
N THR A 35 -15.70 -2.26 5.96
CA THR A 35 -16.12 -2.23 7.36
C THR A 35 -17.29 -3.18 7.52
N GLU A 36 -17.21 -4.03 8.53
CA GLU A 36 -18.29 -4.92 8.94
C GLU A 36 -18.60 -4.70 10.42
N GLN A 37 -19.87 -4.85 10.78
CA GLN A 37 -20.34 -4.76 12.15
C GLN A 37 -21.05 -6.04 12.55
N PHE A 38 -20.77 -6.53 13.76
CA PHE A 38 -21.42 -7.71 14.31
C PHE A 38 -21.53 -7.62 15.83
N THR A 39 -22.40 -8.44 16.40
CA THR A 39 -22.61 -8.49 17.85
C THR A 39 -21.79 -9.63 18.44
N LEU A 40 -20.98 -9.32 19.46
CA LEU A 40 -20.24 -10.29 20.26
C LEU A 40 -20.67 -10.17 21.72
N LYS A 41 -21.35 -11.21 22.25
CA LYS A 41 -21.87 -11.21 23.63
C LYS A 41 -22.71 -9.95 23.94
N ASP A 42 -23.70 -9.68 23.10
CA ASP A 42 -24.60 -8.52 23.18
C ASP A 42 -23.94 -7.13 23.07
N ARG A 43 -22.68 -7.09 22.66
CA ARG A 43 -21.91 -5.86 22.44
C ARG A 43 -21.59 -5.69 20.97
N LEU A 44 -21.80 -4.49 20.44
CA LEU A 44 -21.48 -4.17 19.06
C LEU A 44 -19.96 -4.10 18.88
N VAL A 45 -19.48 -4.83 17.88
CA VAL A 45 -18.08 -4.79 17.42
C VAL A 45 -18.07 -4.29 16.00
N ARG A 46 -17.18 -3.36 15.70
CA ARG A 46 -16.89 -2.93 14.33
C ARG A 46 -15.48 -3.33 13.97
N ILE A 47 -15.34 -4.03 12.85
CA ILE A 47 -14.04 -4.34 12.26
C ILE A 47 -13.93 -3.59 10.94
N THR A 48 -12.87 -2.82 10.79
CA THR A 48 -12.51 -2.17 9.53
C THR A 48 -11.22 -2.78 9.04
N LEU A 49 -11.23 -3.28 7.81
CA LEU A 49 -10.05 -3.76 7.13
C LEU A 49 -9.78 -2.86 5.95
N PHE A 50 -8.60 -2.26 5.90
CA PHE A 50 -8.20 -1.47 4.75
C PHE A 50 -6.77 -1.77 4.35
N SER A 51 -6.50 -1.65 3.06
CA SER A 51 -5.17 -1.89 2.48
C SER A 51 -4.75 -0.69 1.65
N ARG A 52 -3.49 -0.29 1.78
CA ARG A 52 -2.89 0.82 1.04
C ARG A 52 -1.63 0.35 0.33
N ARG A 53 -1.58 0.55 -0.99
CA ARG A 53 -0.44 0.20 -1.85
C ARG A 53 0.54 1.37 -1.94
N CYS A 54 1.82 1.09 -1.75
CA CYS A 54 2.86 2.10 -1.82
C CYS A 54 3.18 2.50 -3.27
N ASN A 55 3.42 3.79 -3.49
CA ASN A 55 3.75 4.41 -4.78
C ASN A 55 5.26 4.48 -5.09
N ARG A 56 6.16 4.11 -4.17
CA ARG A 56 7.63 4.29 -4.35
C ARG A 56 8.24 3.42 -5.44
N ARG A 57 7.73 2.21 -5.66
CA ARG A 57 8.21 1.27 -6.70
C ARG A 57 7.05 0.60 -7.41
N LEU A 58 6.26 1.42 -8.09
CA LEU A 58 5.11 0.98 -8.89
C LEU A 58 5.54 0.20 -10.13
N GLY A 59 4.70 -0.77 -10.50
CA GLY A 59 4.81 -1.51 -11.74
C GLY A 59 3.94 -2.76 -11.72
N THR A 60 3.92 -3.46 -12.85
CA THR A 60 3.16 -4.70 -13.02
C THR A 60 3.95 -5.89 -12.46
N ARG A 61 3.22 -6.92 -11.99
CA ARG A 61 3.75 -8.07 -11.24
C ARG A 61 4.91 -8.83 -11.91
N MET A 62 4.99 -8.76 -13.24
CA MET A 62 6.04 -9.42 -14.03
C MET A 62 7.15 -8.47 -14.48
N TRP A 63 6.94 -7.16 -14.45
CA TRP A 63 7.91 -6.17 -14.94
C TRP A 63 8.64 -5.45 -13.82
N ARG A 64 8.11 -5.47 -12.58
CA ARG A 64 8.72 -4.86 -11.40
C ARG A 64 8.71 -5.82 -10.22
N ARG A 65 9.91 -6.28 -9.85
CA ARG A 65 10.21 -7.16 -8.72
C ARG A 65 11.43 -6.62 -7.95
N GLY A 66 11.68 -7.22 -6.80
CA GLY A 66 12.76 -6.83 -5.89
C GLY A 66 12.66 -5.43 -5.29
N ALA A 67 13.74 -5.04 -4.65
CA ALA A 67 14.00 -3.69 -4.17
C ALA A 67 14.73 -2.86 -5.23
N ASN A 68 14.74 -1.53 -5.07
CA ASN A 68 15.75 -0.66 -5.69
C ASN A 68 16.88 -0.35 -4.71
N LEU A 69 17.86 0.43 -5.18
CA LEU A 69 18.98 0.92 -4.37
C LEU A 69 18.53 1.76 -3.17
N GLU A 70 17.36 2.40 -3.26
CA GLU A 70 16.76 3.17 -2.18
C GLU A 70 15.97 2.30 -1.16
N GLY A 71 15.97 0.96 -1.31
CA GLY A 71 15.32 0.01 -0.40
C GLY A 71 13.79 -0.09 -0.55
N ALA A 72 13.18 0.58 -1.52
CA ALA A 72 11.77 0.45 -1.82
C ALA A 72 11.48 -0.87 -2.55
N THR A 73 10.67 -1.72 -1.95
CA THR A 73 10.26 -3.01 -2.55
C THR A 73 9.11 -2.83 -3.52
N ALA A 74 9.13 -3.57 -4.63
CA ALA A 74 8.04 -3.55 -5.58
C ALA A 74 6.77 -4.16 -4.96
N ASN A 75 5.60 -3.62 -5.29
CA ASN A 75 4.30 -4.09 -4.81
C ASN A 75 4.16 -4.13 -3.27
N PHE A 76 4.78 -3.17 -2.58
CA PHE A 76 4.60 -3.00 -1.13
C PHE A 76 3.16 -2.54 -0.80
N VAL A 77 2.54 -3.21 0.17
CA VAL A 77 1.18 -2.97 0.66
C VAL A 77 1.19 -3.07 2.18
N GLU A 78 0.50 -2.14 2.83
CA GLU A 78 0.13 -2.25 4.25
C GLU A 78 -1.36 -2.57 4.34
N THR A 79 -1.71 -3.59 5.09
CA THR A 79 -3.09 -3.95 5.42
C THR A 79 -3.27 -3.70 6.91
N GLU A 80 -4.22 -2.85 7.26
CA GLU A 80 -4.50 -2.45 8.63
C GLU A 80 -5.91 -2.91 9.02
N GLN A 81 -5.96 -3.63 10.15
CA GLN A 81 -7.18 -4.05 10.82
C GLN A 81 -7.43 -3.13 11.99
N LEU A 82 -8.56 -2.43 11.97
CA LEU A 82 -9.09 -1.69 13.10
C LEU A 82 -10.20 -2.49 13.75
N VAL A 83 -10.18 -2.59 15.07
CA VAL A 83 -11.26 -3.18 15.85
C VAL A 83 -11.73 -2.17 16.87
N GLU A 84 -13.02 -1.88 16.83
CA GLU A 84 -13.69 -0.99 17.77
C GLU A 84 -14.67 -1.80 18.62
N TYR A 85 -14.49 -1.74 19.93
CA TYR A 85 -15.22 -2.51 20.92
C TYR A 85 -15.39 -1.70 22.20
N GLU A 86 -16.63 -1.39 22.59
CA GLU A 86 -16.95 -0.67 23.83
C GLU A 86 -16.18 0.66 24.02
N GLY A 87 -16.02 1.42 22.93
CA GLY A 87 -15.26 2.69 22.97
C GLY A 87 -13.74 2.50 23.00
N LEU A 88 -13.23 1.27 23.07
CA LEU A 88 -11.83 0.95 22.83
C LEU A 88 -11.60 0.75 21.33
N THR A 89 -10.46 1.24 20.85
CA THR A 89 -10.01 1.07 19.47
C THR A 89 -8.64 0.43 19.47
N SER A 90 -8.45 -0.61 18.66
CA SER A 90 -7.15 -1.23 18.41
C SER A 90 -6.84 -1.21 16.91
N SER A 91 -5.56 -1.08 16.58
CA SER A 91 -5.04 -1.16 15.21
C SER A 91 -3.96 -2.24 15.13
N PHE A 92 -4.00 -3.04 14.07
CA PHE A 92 -2.98 -4.02 13.76
C PHE A 92 -2.62 -3.95 12.28
N ILE A 93 -1.33 -3.75 11.99
CA ILE A 93 -0.81 -3.59 10.63
C ILE A 93 -0.02 -4.84 10.22
N GLN A 94 -0.29 -5.33 9.03
CA GLN A 94 0.51 -6.33 8.33
C GLN A 94 1.07 -5.74 7.04
N VAL A 95 2.29 -6.14 6.67
CA VAL A 95 2.94 -5.67 5.44
C VAL A 95 3.18 -6.83 4.49
N ARG A 96 3.09 -6.54 3.20
CA ARG A 96 3.40 -7.48 2.10
C ARG A 96 4.15 -6.74 1.02
N GLY A 97 5.18 -7.34 0.47
CA GLY A 97 5.92 -6.77 -0.66
C GLY A 97 6.73 -7.82 -1.41
N SER A 98 7.46 -7.37 -2.43
CA SER A 98 8.49 -8.22 -3.06
C SER A 98 9.63 -8.49 -2.08
N ILE A 99 10.32 -9.61 -2.27
CA ILE A 99 11.52 -9.96 -1.49
C ILE A 99 12.51 -8.78 -1.56
N PRO A 100 13.03 -8.29 -0.42
CA PRO A 100 13.84 -7.06 -0.33
C PRO A 100 15.29 -7.31 -0.75
N LEU A 101 15.48 -7.86 -1.95
CA LEU A 101 16.78 -8.04 -2.59
C LEU A 101 16.81 -7.23 -3.89
N LEU A 102 18.00 -6.87 -4.36
CA LEU A 102 18.18 -6.39 -5.72
C LEU A 102 18.09 -7.60 -6.65
N TRP A 103 16.91 -7.83 -7.22
CA TRP A 103 16.69 -8.94 -8.14
C TRP A 103 15.63 -8.58 -9.17
N GLU A 104 15.75 -9.23 -10.31
CA GLU A 104 14.82 -9.10 -11.40
C GLU A 104 14.43 -10.46 -11.97
N GLN A 105 13.35 -10.45 -12.72
CA GLN A 105 12.89 -11.60 -13.47
C GLN A 105 12.42 -11.06 -14.81
N ILE A 106 13.34 -11.00 -15.76
CA ILE A 106 13.08 -10.44 -17.08
C ILE A 106 12.09 -11.36 -17.81
N VAL A 107 11.01 -10.77 -18.31
CA VAL A 107 10.01 -11.50 -19.07
C VAL A 107 10.59 -11.85 -20.44
N ASP A 108 10.66 -13.14 -20.75
CA ASP A 108 11.01 -13.69 -22.05
C ASP A 108 9.89 -14.61 -22.56
N LEU A 109 10.11 -15.33 -23.67
CA LEU A 109 9.15 -16.31 -24.19
C LEU A 109 9.11 -17.61 -23.36
N SER A 110 9.89 -17.72 -22.28
CA SER A 110 9.89 -18.89 -21.41
C SER A 110 8.66 -18.88 -20.51
N TYR A 111 8.10 -20.05 -20.25
CA TYR A 111 6.95 -20.21 -19.35
C TYR A 111 7.20 -19.64 -17.93
N LYS A 112 8.43 -19.77 -17.44
CA LYS A 112 8.86 -19.24 -16.14
C LYS A 112 10.32 -18.76 -16.24
N PRO A 113 10.54 -17.46 -16.55
CA PRO A 113 11.89 -16.90 -16.59
C PRO A 113 12.57 -17.05 -15.23
N ARG A 114 13.87 -17.34 -15.22
CA ARG A 114 14.64 -17.52 -13.98
C ARG A 114 14.90 -16.15 -13.35
N PRO A 115 14.71 -15.98 -12.02
CA PRO A 115 15.11 -14.76 -11.35
C PRO A 115 16.64 -14.65 -11.30
N SER A 116 17.16 -13.44 -11.48
CA SER A 116 18.57 -13.08 -11.33
C SER A 116 18.74 -12.11 -10.16
N ILE A 117 19.73 -12.36 -9.31
CA ILE A 117 20.18 -11.38 -8.32
C ILE A 117 21.10 -10.41 -9.05
N ILE A 118 20.88 -9.11 -8.84
CA ILE A 118 21.74 -8.06 -9.37
C ILE A 118 22.79 -7.81 -8.28
N GLU A 119 24.03 -8.24 -8.55
CA GLU A 119 25.20 -7.93 -7.70
C GLU A 119 25.60 -6.45 -7.81
#